data_AF-A0A6G4MVC8-F1
#
_entry.id   AF-A0A6G4MVC8-F1
#
_cell.length_a   1.000
_cell.length_b   1.000
_cell.length_c   1.000
_cell.angle_alpha   90.00
_cell.angle_beta   90.00
_cell.angle_gamma   90.00
#
_symmetry.space_group_name_H-M   'P 1'
#
loop_
_entity.id
_entity.type
_entity.pdbx_description
1 polymer ?
#
loop_
_entity_poly.entity_id
_entity_poly.type
_entity_poly.pdbx_seq_one_letter_code
_entity_poly.pdbx_strand_id
1 'polypeptide(L)'
;FLGMLALYTFLTWAPLFVKNKFGIPFEEAGNIITQYWGAALVGALVSTVIVSRVRIHYFLLSIILLACVITTIIVTKDNISGLDYLAYSYGFVCAALYNSFIAYGVSFVKRASSQNVSYILISGSAGAMFSPAISALMEKTMGLQKIMYAIPVLY
;
A
#
# COMPACT_ATOMS: atom_id res chain seq x y z
N PHE A 1 -9.22 1.27 -6.88
CA PHE A 1 -8.56 0.36 -7.84
C PHE A 1 -7.10 0.77 -8.04
N LEU A 2 -6.82 1.97 -8.58
CA LEU A 2 -5.45 2.48 -8.80
C LEU A 2 -4.58 2.52 -7.52
N GLY A 3 -5.05 3.10 -6.42
CA GLY A 3 -4.28 3.12 -5.17
C GLY A 3 -4.00 1.73 -4.56
N MET A 4 -4.86 0.75 -4.78
CA MET A 4 -4.60 -0.64 -4.34
C MET A 4 -3.55 -1.32 -5.22
N LEU A 5 -3.58 -1.08 -6.53
CA LEU A 5 -2.57 -1.57 -7.46
C LEU A 5 -1.19 -1.00 -7.09
N ALA A 6 -1.11 0.31 -6.82
CA ALA A 6 0.11 0.99 -6.38
C ALA A 6 0.66 0.38 -5.07
N LEU A 7 -0.22 0.09 -4.11
CA LEU A 7 0.13 -0.52 -2.82
C LEU A 7 0.76 -1.91 -2.99
N TYR A 8 0.09 -2.82 -3.71
CA TYR A 8 0.58 -4.18 -3.91
C TYR A 8 1.84 -4.23 -4.78
N THR A 9 1.96 -3.32 -5.76
CA THR A 9 3.17 -3.18 -6.56
C THR A 9 4.33 -2.77 -5.68
N PHE A 10 4.16 -1.74 -4.85
CA PHE A 10 5.20 -1.32 -3.91
C PHE A 10 5.61 -2.47 -3.00
N LEU A 11 4.66 -3.21 -2.44
CA LEU A 11 4.95 -4.29 -1.51
C LEU A 11 5.75 -5.43 -2.14
N THR A 12 5.40 -5.79 -3.37
CA THR A 12 6.05 -6.86 -4.13
C THR A 12 7.53 -6.56 -4.34
N TRP A 13 7.85 -5.30 -4.62
CA TRP A 13 9.21 -4.87 -4.97
C TRP A 13 9.96 -4.21 -3.83
N ALA A 14 9.31 -3.88 -2.72
CA ALA A 14 9.91 -3.25 -1.53
C ALA A 14 11.21 -3.94 -1.06
N PRO A 15 11.28 -5.27 -0.85
CA PRO A 15 12.51 -5.90 -0.37
C PRO A 15 13.65 -5.76 -1.39
N LEU A 16 13.33 -5.89 -2.67
CA LEU A 16 14.30 -5.80 -3.75
C LEU A 16 14.79 -4.36 -3.96
N PHE A 17 13.89 -3.37 -3.81
CA PHE A 17 14.22 -1.95 -3.87
C PHE A 17 15.13 -1.55 -2.72
N VAL A 18 14.81 -1.94 -1.49
CA VAL A 18 15.62 -1.62 -0.31
C VAL A 18 16.99 -2.28 -0.41
N LYS A 19 17.05 -3.55 -0.82
CA LYS A 19 18.31 -4.26 -1.10
C LYS A 19 19.15 -3.54 -2.16
N ASN A 20 18.57 -3.21 -3.32
CA ASN A 20 19.31 -2.62 -4.45
C ASN A 20 19.69 -1.16 -4.20
N LYS A 21 18.85 -0.38 -3.53
CA LYS A 21 19.08 1.05 -3.30
C LYS A 21 20.09 1.29 -2.17
N PHE A 22 20.05 0.47 -1.13
CA PHE A 22 20.84 0.69 0.08
C PHE A 22 21.95 -0.35 0.29
N GLY A 23 22.06 -1.36 -0.57
CA GLY A 23 23.12 -2.38 -0.50
C GLY A 23 23.01 -3.32 0.71
N ILE A 24 21.84 -3.40 1.33
CA ILE A 24 21.60 -4.13 2.59
C ILE A 24 21.35 -5.63 2.30
N PRO A 25 21.81 -6.57 3.15
CA PRO A 25 21.43 -7.98 3.05
C PRO A 25 19.91 -8.20 3.03
N PHE A 26 19.47 -9.23 2.31
CA PHE A 26 18.05 -9.56 2.14
C PHE A 26 17.34 -9.87 3.46
N GLU A 27 18.06 -10.38 4.47
CA GLU A 27 17.50 -10.62 5.82
C GLU A 27 17.07 -9.33 6.51
N GLU A 28 17.88 -8.27 6.44
CA GLU A 28 17.51 -6.96 7.02
C GLU A 28 16.34 -6.33 6.25
N ALA A 29 16.35 -6.40 4.91
CA ALA A 29 15.23 -5.95 4.10
C ALA A 29 13.93 -6.72 4.42
N GLY A 30 14.02 -8.03 4.70
CA GLY A 30 12.91 -8.86 5.15
C GLY A 30 12.39 -8.46 6.53
N ASN A 31 13.29 -8.14 7.47
CA ASN A 31 12.92 -7.70 8.81
C ASN A 31 12.12 -6.38 8.79
N ILE A 32 12.51 -5.43 7.94
CA ILE A 32 11.78 -4.17 7.71
C ILE A 32 10.34 -4.44 7.23
N ILE A 33 10.15 -5.46 6.38
CA ILE A 33 8.82 -5.86 5.90
C ILE A 33 8.01 -6.53 7.01
N THR A 34 8.62 -7.36 7.86
CA THR A 34 7.93 -7.94 9.02
C THR A 34 7.44 -6.84 9.97
N GLN A 35 8.26 -5.81 10.21
CA GLN A 35 7.86 -4.63 10.98
C GLN A 35 6.71 -3.86 10.30
N TYR A 36 6.75 -3.72 8.97
CA TYR A 36 5.64 -3.15 8.19
C TYR A 36 4.32 -3.90 8.45
N TRP A 37 4.33 -5.25 8.47
CA TRP A 37 3.11 -6.03 8.72
C TRP A 37 2.60 -5.87 10.16
N GLY A 38 3.51 -5.76 11.13
CA GLY A 38 3.16 -5.43 12.51
C GLY A 38 2.44 -4.07 12.61
N ALA A 39 2.99 -3.05 11.95
CA ALA A 39 2.37 -1.72 11.89
C ALA A 39 1.04 -1.73 11.14
N ALA A 40 0.95 -2.51 10.07
CA ALA A 40 -0.27 -2.68 9.27
C ALA A 40 -1.40 -3.29 10.11
N LEU A 41 -1.11 -4.26 10.98
CA LEU A 41 -2.10 -4.83 11.89
C LEU A 41 -2.68 -3.75 12.84
N VAL A 42 -1.81 -2.92 13.42
CA VAL A 42 -2.22 -1.80 14.27
C VAL A 42 -3.03 -0.78 13.47
N GLY A 43 -2.59 -0.45 12.26
CA GLY A 43 -3.29 0.47 11.34
C GLY A 43 -4.66 -0.04 10.93
N ALA A 44 -4.83 -1.34 10.75
CA ALA A 44 -6.12 -1.95 10.46
C ALA A 44 -7.12 -1.76 11.61
N LEU A 45 -6.69 -1.98 12.85
CA LEU A 45 -7.53 -1.78 14.03
C LEU A 45 -7.93 -0.32 14.20
N VAL A 46 -6.95 0.59 14.17
CA VAL A 46 -7.18 2.03 14.36
C VAL A 46 -8.07 2.59 13.24
N SER A 47 -7.82 2.23 11.99
CA SER A 47 -8.62 2.69 10.86
C SER A 47 -10.07 2.23 10.94
N THR A 48 -10.33 1.01 11.41
CA THR A 48 -11.70 0.50 11.59
C THR A 48 -12.48 1.37 12.58
N VAL A 49 -11.85 1.79 13.68
CA VAL A 49 -12.44 2.69 14.66
C VAL A 49 -12.69 4.08 14.04
N ILE A 50 -11.73 4.64 13.30
CA ILE A 50 -11.88 5.97 12.69
C ILE A 50 -12.97 5.99 11.62
N VAL A 51 -13.02 4.97 10.77
CA VAL A 51 -14.04 4.81 9.71
C VAL A 51 -15.46 4.74 10.30
N SER A 52 -15.62 4.21 11.51
CA SER A 52 -16.92 4.19 12.20
C SER A 52 -17.38 5.57 12.68
N ARG A 53 -16.46 6.53 12.85
CA ARG A 53 -16.73 7.87 13.41
C ARG A 53 -16.70 8.99 12.37
N VAL A 54 -16.02 8.80 11.24
CA VAL A 54 -15.77 9.83 10.23
C VAL A 54 -16.40 9.44 8.90
N ARG A 55 -16.84 10.43 8.11
CA ARG A 55 -17.33 10.18 6.74
C ARG A 55 -16.22 9.58 5.88
N ILE A 56 -16.48 8.38 5.35
CA ILE A 56 -15.52 7.56 4.60
C ILE A 56 -14.86 8.33 3.44
N HIS A 57 -15.60 9.19 2.72
CA HIS A 57 -15.05 9.97 1.61
C HIS A 57 -13.83 10.83 2.00
N TYR A 58 -13.92 11.58 3.11
CA TYR A 58 -12.82 12.45 3.56
C TYR A 58 -11.65 11.67 4.13
N PHE A 59 -11.94 10.56 4.82
CA PHE A 59 -10.92 9.68 5.37
C PHE A 59 -10.11 8.99 4.27
N LEU A 60 -10.79 8.47 3.24
CA LEU A 60 -10.17 7.81 2.11
C LEU A 60 -9.25 8.77 1.32
N LEU A 61 -9.71 9.98 1.03
CA LEU A 61 -8.89 11.02 0.38
C LEU A 61 -7.65 11.39 1.21
N SER A 62 -7.82 11.56 2.52
CA SER A 62 -6.70 11.92 3.42
C SER A 62 -5.64 10.83 3.46
N ILE A 63 -6.05 9.56 3.49
CA ILE A 63 -5.15 8.41 3.51
C ILE A 63 -4.43 8.21 2.17
N ILE A 64 -5.12 8.40 1.04
CA ILE A 64 -4.48 8.34 -0.29
C ILE A 64 -3.38 9.41 -0.38
N LEU A 65 -3.67 10.63 0.06
CA LEU A 65 -2.71 11.73 0.04
C LEU A 65 -1.51 11.45 0.97
N LEU A 66 -1.76 10.90 2.17
CA LEU A 66 -0.70 10.42 3.05
C LEU A 66 0.15 9.31 2.42
N ALA A 67 -0.47 8.34 1.74
CA ALA A 67 0.22 7.26 1.06
C ALA A 67 1.13 7.78 -0.06
N CYS A 68 0.64 8.75 -0.84
CA CYS A 68 1.41 9.45 -1.87
C CYS A 68 2.64 10.18 -1.28
N VAL A 69 2.45 10.93 -0.19
CA VAL A 69 3.54 11.66 0.46
C VAL A 69 4.59 10.70 1.02
N ILE A 70 4.17 9.65 1.74
CA ILE A 70 5.09 8.68 2.34
C ILE A 70 5.87 7.91 1.26
N THR A 71 5.20 7.48 0.18
CA THR A 71 5.88 6.80 -0.93
C THR A 71 6.87 7.70 -1.64
N THR A 72 6.52 8.98 -1.87
CA THR A 72 7.45 9.97 -2.43
C THR A 72 8.69 10.11 -1.55
N ILE A 73 8.51 10.24 -0.23
CA ILE A 73 9.63 10.34 0.71
C ILE A 73 10.50 9.08 0.67
N ILE A 74 9.92 7.87 0.63
CA ILE A 74 10.68 6.62 0.55
C ILE A 74 11.53 6.56 -0.73
N VAL A 75 10.98 7.01 -1.85
CA VAL A 75 11.66 6.93 -3.14
C VAL A 75 12.77 7.98 -3.28
N THR A 76 12.59 9.18 -2.73
CA THR A 76 13.58 10.27 -2.78
C THR A 76 14.66 10.15 -1.69
N LYS A 77 14.45 9.34 -0.65
CA LYS A 77 15.40 9.21 0.46
C LYS A 77 16.60 8.33 0.09
N ASP A 78 17.81 8.83 0.31
CA ASP A 78 19.08 8.15 -0.05
C ASP A 78 19.85 7.57 1.16
N ASN A 79 19.36 7.76 2.39
CA ASN A 79 19.95 7.22 3.61
C ASN A 79 19.08 6.11 4.26
N ILE A 80 19.72 5.04 4.73
CA ILE A 80 19.08 3.89 5.44
C ILE A 80 18.43 4.36 6.76
N SER A 81 19.00 5.37 7.40
CA SER A 81 18.54 5.85 8.71
C SER A 81 17.10 6.38 8.65
N GLY A 82 16.21 5.69 9.36
CA GLY A 82 14.78 6.00 9.42
C GLY A 82 13.96 5.47 8.25
N LEU A 83 14.47 4.50 7.49
CA LEU A 83 13.67 3.72 6.55
C LEU A 83 12.65 2.84 7.31
N ASP A 84 13.05 2.26 8.45
CA ASP A 84 12.18 1.44 9.30
C ASP A 84 10.95 2.21 9.77
N TYR A 85 11.13 3.45 10.24
CA TYR A 85 10.04 4.33 10.64
C TYR A 85 9.10 4.68 9.47
N LEU A 86 9.65 4.89 8.26
CA LEU A 86 8.87 5.14 7.06
C LEU A 86 8.10 3.91 6.61
N ALA A 87 8.71 2.72 6.65
CA ALA A 87 8.07 1.45 6.37
C ALA A 87 6.95 1.16 7.38
N TYR A 88 7.18 1.46 8.66
CA TYR A 88 6.17 1.35 9.72
C TYR A 88 4.97 2.27 9.46
N SER A 89 5.26 3.55 9.16
CA SER A 89 4.24 4.55 8.83
C SER A 89 3.47 4.17 7.56
N TYR A 90 4.17 3.66 6.55
CA TYR A 90 3.58 3.19 5.31
C TYR A 90 2.68 1.97 5.54
N GLY A 91 3.07 1.03 6.41
CA GLY A 91 2.24 -0.12 6.80
C GLY A 91 0.95 0.30 7.47
N PHE A 92 1.02 1.24 8.40
CA PHE A 92 -0.16 1.82 9.03
C PHE A 92 -1.11 2.43 7.99
N VAL A 93 -0.60 3.29 7.11
CA VAL A 93 -1.41 3.98 6.09
C VAL A 93 -1.96 3.01 5.05
N CYS A 94 -1.20 1.99 4.65
CA CYS A 94 -1.63 0.95 3.72
C CYS A 94 -2.80 0.13 4.25
N ALA A 95 -2.71 -0.32 5.50
CA ALA A 95 -3.81 -1.05 6.12
C ALA A 95 -5.06 -0.18 6.28
N ALA A 96 -4.86 1.09 6.65
CA ALA A 96 -5.94 2.05 6.73
C ALA A 96 -6.59 2.31 5.36
N LEU A 97 -5.80 2.38 4.28
CA LEU A 97 -6.28 2.53 2.92
C LEU A 97 -7.12 1.33 2.49
N TYR A 98 -6.64 0.12 2.79
CA TYR A 98 -7.37 -1.10 2.45
C TYR A 98 -8.74 -1.14 3.14
N ASN A 99 -8.78 -0.93 4.46
CA ASN A 99 -10.01 -0.93 5.23
C ASN A 99 -10.99 0.17 4.78
N SER A 100 -10.47 1.37 4.54
CA SER A 100 -11.27 2.49 4.05
C SER A 100 -11.88 2.21 2.69
N PHE A 101 -11.12 1.58 1.80
CA PHE A 101 -11.57 1.25 0.45
C PHE A 101 -12.67 0.19 0.47
N ILE A 102 -12.54 -0.86 1.29
CA ILE A 102 -13.60 -1.86 1.47
C ILE A 102 -14.86 -1.20 2.06
N ALA A 103 -14.72 -0.41 3.13
CA ALA A 103 -15.84 0.30 3.74
C ALA A 103 -16.53 1.27 2.74
N TYR A 104 -15.74 1.96 1.92
CA TYR A 104 -16.23 2.82 0.85
C TYR A 104 -16.99 2.04 -0.22
N GLY A 105 -16.43 0.93 -0.71
CA GLY A 105 -17.10 0.08 -1.70
C GLY A 105 -18.44 -0.46 -1.21
N VAL A 106 -18.51 -0.87 0.06
CA VAL A 106 -19.76 -1.35 0.68
C VAL A 106 -20.80 -0.24 0.80
N SER A 107 -20.39 1.02 0.97
CA SER A 107 -21.31 2.16 1.05
C SER A 107 -22.10 2.45 -0.24
N PHE A 108 -21.63 1.99 -1.41
CA PHE A 108 -22.37 2.10 -2.67
C PHE A 108 -23.47 1.05 -2.84
N VAL A 109 -23.52 0.04 -1.98
CA VAL A 109 -24.42 -1.09 -2.15
C VAL A 109 -25.67 -0.90 -1.28
N LYS A 110 -26.83 -0.74 -1.92
CA LYS A 110 -28.15 -0.52 -1.27
C LYS A 110 -28.54 -1.58 -0.22
N ARG A 111 -27.98 -2.79 -0.30
CA ARG A 111 -28.08 -3.85 0.72
C ARG A 111 -26.71 -4.54 0.84
N ALA A 112 -26.06 -4.42 1.99
CA ALA A 112 -24.84 -5.14 2.30
C ALA A 112 -25.12 -6.65 2.46
N SER A 113 -25.26 -7.35 1.34
CA SER A 113 -25.28 -8.81 1.29
C SER A 113 -23.85 -9.33 1.25
N SER A 114 -23.59 -10.49 1.86
CA SER A 114 -22.28 -11.16 1.86
C SER A 114 -21.70 -11.34 0.45
N GLN A 115 -22.54 -11.52 -0.56
CA GLN A 115 -22.13 -11.56 -1.97
C GLN A 115 -21.50 -10.25 -2.47
N ASN A 116 -22.03 -9.09 -2.07
CA ASN A 116 -21.56 -7.80 -2.56
C ASN A 116 -20.19 -7.43 -1.97
N VAL A 117 -19.97 -7.80 -0.70
CA VAL A 117 -18.65 -7.70 -0.06
C VAL A 117 -17.65 -8.62 -0.76
N SER A 118 -18.05 -9.87 -1.06
CA SER A 118 -17.20 -10.82 -1.80
C SER A 118 -16.83 -10.32 -3.20
N TYR A 119 -17.72 -9.68 -3.95
CA TYR A 119 -17.38 -9.10 -5.26
C TYR A 119 -16.33 -7.98 -5.15
N ILE A 120 -16.47 -7.10 -4.15
CA ILE A 120 -15.46 -6.06 -3.88
C ILE A 120 -14.13 -6.71 -3.51
N LEU A 121 -14.14 -7.74 -2.67
CA LEU A 121 -12.95 -8.48 -2.26
C LEU A 121 -12.25 -9.14 -3.46
N ILE A 122 -13.02 -9.83 -4.33
CA ILE A 122 -12.49 -10.48 -5.54
C ILE A 122 -11.87 -9.44 -6.48
N SER A 123 -12.52 -8.28 -6.66
CA SER A 123 -11.96 -7.20 -7.48
C SER A 123 -10.66 -6.63 -6.91
N GLY A 124 -10.55 -6.53 -5.58
CA GLY A 124 -9.34 -6.10 -4.88
C GLY A 124 -8.22 -7.12 -5.00
N SER A 125 -8.53 -8.40 -4.80
CA SER A 125 -7.59 -9.53 -4.94
C SER A 125 -7.11 -9.70 -6.38
N ALA A 126 -7.98 -9.49 -7.38
CA ALA A 126 -7.58 -9.47 -8.78
C ALA A 126 -6.56 -8.35 -9.03
N GLY A 127 -6.81 -7.14 -8.53
CA GLY A 127 -5.86 -6.03 -8.59
C GLY A 127 -4.51 -6.37 -7.93
N ALA A 128 -4.54 -7.03 -6.78
CA ALA A 128 -3.35 -7.51 -6.08
C ALA A 128 -2.58 -8.60 -6.85
N MET A 129 -3.29 -9.46 -7.58
CA MET A 129 -2.69 -10.56 -8.36
C MET A 129 -2.07 -10.06 -9.68
N PHE A 130 -2.72 -9.11 -10.36
CA PHE A 130 -2.22 -8.54 -11.60
C PHE A 130 -1.14 -7.48 -11.38
N SER A 131 -1.13 -6.81 -10.23
CA SER A 131 -0.15 -5.78 -9.88
C SER A 131 1.31 -6.24 -10.00
N PRO A 132 1.74 -7.38 -9.41
CA PRO A 132 3.07 -7.95 -9.60
C PRO A 132 3.39 -8.25 -11.06
N ALA A 133 2.44 -8.84 -11.80
CA ALA A 133 2.64 -9.27 -13.18
C ALA A 133 2.82 -8.07 -14.13
N ILE A 134 1.98 -7.05 -14.00
CA ILE A 134 2.08 -5.79 -14.77
C ILE A 134 3.37 -5.06 -14.41
N SER A 135 3.71 -5.00 -13.12
CA SER A 135 4.91 -4.32 -12.65
C SER A 135 6.19 -5.07 -13.07
N ALA A 136 6.18 -6.40 -13.10
CA ALA A 136 7.30 -7.20 -13.63
C ALA A 136 7.50 -7.00 -15.13
N LEU A 137 6.41 -6.87 -15.89
CA LEU A 137 6.50 -6.56 -17.32
C LEU A 137 7.12 -5.18 -17.57
N MET A 138 6.73 -4.19 -16.75
CA MET A 138 7.32 -2.85 -16.76
C MET A 138 8.77 -2.83 -16.25
N GLU A 139 9.12 -3.68 -15.28
CA GLU A 139 10.45 -3.72 -14.67
C GLU A 139 11.48 -4.15 -15.71
N LYS A 140 11.12 -5.16 -16.49
CA LYS A 140 11.91 -5.68 -17.62
C LYS A 140 12.17 -4.64 -18.72
N THR A 141 11.35 -3.59 -18.83
CA THR A 141 11.46 -2.56 -19.89
C THR A 141 11.98 -1.21 -19.40
N MET A 142 11.73 -0.81 -18.15
CA MET A 142 12.06 0.53 -17.63
C MET A 142 13.00 0.55 -16.40
N GLY A 143 13.26 -0.60 -15.78
CA GLY A 143 14.08 -0.71 -14.57
C GLY A 143 13.34 -0.32 -13.28
N LEU A 144 13.67 -1.02 -12.19
CA LEU A 144 12.98 -0.97 -10.90
C LEU A 144 12.80 0.46 -10.34
N GLN A 145 13.82 1.31 -10.48
CA GLN A 145 13.80 2.68 -9.93
C GLN A 145 12.71 3.56 -10.57
N LYS A 146 12.49 3.47 -11.89
CA LYS A 146 11.47 4.29 -12.56
C LYS A 146 10.05 3.89 -12.18
N ILE A 147 9.82 2.61 -11.92
CA ILE A 147 8.53 2.10 -11.44
C ILE A 147 8.25 2.63 -10.05
N MET A 148 9.24 2.57 -9.16
CA MET A 148 9.11 3.09 -7.80
C MET A 148 8.77 4.59 -7.81
N TYR A 149 9.37 5.38 -8.70
CA TYR A 149 9.03 6.80 -8.89
C TYR A 149 7.65 7.04 -9.50
N ALA A 150 7.06 6.07 -10.20
CA ALA A 150 5.72 6.18 -10.78
C ALA A 150 4.61 5.81 -9.78
N ILE A 151 4.91 5.04 -8.72
CA ILE A 151 3.94 4.61 -7.69
C ILE A 151 3.23 5.80 -7.00
N PRO A 152 3.92 6.88 -6.59
CA PRO A 152 3.26 8.04 -5.99
C PRO A 152 2.30 8.75 -6.95
N VAL A 153 2.55 8.68 -8.26
CA VAL A 153 1.70 9.29 -9.31
C VAL A 153 0.46 8.44 -9.60
N LEU A 154 0.48 7.15 -9.22
CA LEU A 154 -0.64 6.22 -9.37
C LEU A 154 -1.64 6.26 -8.20
N TYR A 155 -1.29 6.93 -7.09
CA TYR A 155 -2.19 7.16 -5.95
C TYR A 155 -3.15 8.31 -6.23
#